data_AF-A0A1Q5CLU6-F1
#
_entry.id   AF-A0A1Q5CLU6-F1
#
_cell.length_a   1.000
_cell.length_b   1.000
_cell.length_c   1.000
_cell.angle_alpha   90.00
_cell.angle_beta   90.00
_cell.angle_gamma   90.00
#
_symmetry.space_group_name_H-M   'P 1'
#
loop_
_entity.id
_entity.type
_entity.pdbx_description
1 polymer ?
#
loop_
_entity_poly.entity_id
_entity_poly.type
_entity_poly.pdbx_seq_one_letter_code
_entity_poly.pdbx_strand_id
1 'polypeptide(L)'
;MLSRRVGGVQQIKVNVDLHSYSELILWPYGYKKADTGTDMSVDQNNVFKTIGNQMAATNGYTAEQASDLYIADGTLNDWMFYDQGVFSYTFELYPIWCCTGGDFYPPDEQIVPQTTRNREAMLILSEYADCVYRAIGKEAQYCPAGTP
;
A
#
# COMPACT_ATOMS: atom_id res chain seq x y z
N MET A 1 20.20 6.38 -14.10
CA MET A 1 20.16 5.91 -12.68
C MET A 1 18.87 6.41 -12.05
N LEU A 2 18.14 5.56 -11.34
CA LEU A 2 16.99 6.00 -10.54
C LEU A 2 17.51 6.82 -9.35
N SER A 3 17.01 8.05 -9.17
CA SER A 3 17.60 9.05 -8.27
C SER A 3 17.54 8.70 -6.77
N ARG A 4 16.78 7.67 -6.40
CA ARG A 4 16.56 7.21 -5.02
C ARG A 4 17.32 5.93 -4.66
N ARG A 5 18.16 5.41 -5.56
CA ARG A 5 19.16 4.39 -5.23
C ARG A 5 20.48 5.06 -4.89
N VAL A 6 20.82 5.07 -3.61
CA VAL A 6 22.07 5.65 -3.09
C VAL A 6 23.01 4.50 -2.75
N GLY A 7 24.20 4.47 -3.36
CA GLY A 7 25.15 3.36 -3.17
C GLY A 7 24.59 1.99 -3.58
N GLY A 8 23.65 1.94 -4.53
CA GLY A 8 22.96 0.71 -4.96
C GLY A 8 21.75 0.31 -4.11
N VAL A 9 21.52 0.97 -2.98
CA VAL A 9 20.43 0.65 -2.04
C VAL A 9 19.22 1.53 -2.33
N GLN A 10 18.05 0.92 -2.52
CA GLN A 10 16.78 1.64 -2.60
C GLN A 10 16.47 2.29 -1.23
N GLN A 11 16.28 3.61 -1.23
CA GLN A 11 16.04 4.40 -0.03
C GLN A 11 14.55 4.50 0.32
N ILE A 12 13.65 4.39 -0.66
CA ILE A 12 12.21 4.32 -0.41
C ILE A 12 11.90 2.93 0.13
N LYS A 13 11.22 2.81 1.27
CA LYS A 13 10.82 1.51 1.84
C LYS A 13 9.33 1.24 1.71
N VAL A 14 8.52 2.30 1.77
CA VAL A 14 7.06 2.27 1.61
C VAL A 14 6.62 3.32 0.59
N ASN A 15 5.51 3.07 -0.10
CA ASN A 15 4.88 4.00 -1.02
C ASN A 15 3.36 3.94 -0.92
N VAL A 16 2.72 5.08 -1.17
CA VAL A 16 1.27 5.17 -1.37
C VAL A 16 1.00 5.75 -2.74
N ASP A 17 0.11 5.10 -3.48
CA ASP A 17 -0.47 5.56 -4.75
C ASP A 17 -1.94 5.92 -4.51
N LEU A 18 -2.28 7.21 -4.55
CA LEU A 18 -3.62 7.70 -4.22
C LEU A 18 -4.49 7.78 -5.47
N HIS A 19 -5.57 7.01 -5.48
CA HIS A 19 -6.62 7.00 -6.49
C HIS A 19 -7.97 7.30 -5.86
N SER A 20 -9.00 7.43 -6.69
CA SER A 20 -10.40 7.38 -6.29
C SER A 20 -11.12 6.59 -7.36
N TYR A 21 -12.07 5.73 -7.06
CA TYR A 21 -12.81 5.62 -5.80
C TYR A 21 -13.04 4.15 -5.43
N SER A 22 -13.48 3.89 -4.19
CA SER A 22 -14.17 2.66 -3.71
C SER A 22 -13.98 2.45 -2.20
N GLU A 23 -13.19 3.30 -1.53
CA GLU A 23 -12.78 3.13 -0.13
C GLU A 23 -11.99 1.83 0.11
N LEU A 24 -10.90 1.64 -0.63
CA LEU A 24 -10.05 0.45 -0.61
C LEU A 24 -8.59 0.75 -0.29
N ILE A 25 -7.89 -0.24 0.26
CA ILE A 25 -6.44 -0.27 0.43
C ILE A 25 -5.92 -1.54 -0.21
N LEU A 26 -5.25 -1.38 -1.34
CA LEU A 26 -4.85 -2.47 -2.22
C LEU A 26 -3.34 -2.69 -2.16
N TRP A 27 -2.92 -3.95 -2.10
CA TRP A 27 -1.52 -4.34 -2.22
C TRP A 27 -1.27 -5.26 -3.41
N PRO A 28 0.00 -5.43 -3.85
CA PRO A 28 0.33 -6.32 -4.95
C PRO A 28 -0.08 -7.79 -4.74
N TYR A 29 -0.28 -8.58 -5.78
CA TYR A 29 -0.17 -8.19 -7.18
C TYR A 29 -1.54 -7.84 -7.76
N GLY A 30 -1.55 -6.87 -8.67
CA GLY A 30 -2.68 -6.63 -9.57
C GLY A 30 -2.71 -7.64 -10.72
N TYR A 31 -1.55 -8.07 -11.22
CA TYR A 31 -1.48 -8.86 -12.46
C TYR A 31 -1.87 -10.34 -12.31
N LYS A 32 -2.02 -10.86 -11.07
CA LYS A 32 -2.38 -12.27 -10.81
C LYS A 32 -3.17 -12.44 -9.50
N LYS A 33 -4.00 -13.48 -9.46
CA LYS A 33 -4.79 -13.91 -8.29
C LYS A 33 -4.02 -14.69 -7.21
N ALA A 34 -2.77 -15.06 -7.48
CA ALA A 34 -2.00 -15.82 -6.51
C ALA A 34 -1.38 -14.86 -5.48
N ASP A 35 -1.73 -15.05 -4.20
CA ASP A 35 -1.21 -14.27 -3.07
C ASP A 35 0.32 -14.30 -2.95
N THR A 36 0.94 -15.40 -3.34
CA THR A 36 2.39 -15.65 -3.20
C THR A 36 2.94 -16.33 -4.44
N GLY A 37 4.26 -16.36 -4.56
CA GLY A 37 4.96 -17.01 -5.66
C GLY A 37 6.48 -16.86 -5.54
N THR A 38 7.18 -17.13 -6.63
CA THR A 38 8.64 -16.92 -6.71
C THR A 38 9.05 -15.44 -6.58
N ASP A 39 8.10 -14.55 -6.77
CA ASP A 39 8.21 -13.09 -6.78
C ASP A 39 7.53 -12.42 -5.57
N MET A 40 6.88 -13.18 -4.68
CA MET A 40 6.42 -12.70 -3.37
C MET A 40 6.43 -13.85 -2.38
N SER A 41 7.29 -13.76 -1.38
CA SER A 41 7.33 -14.71 -0.27
C SER A 41 6.10 -14.59 0.64
N VAL A 42 5.83 -15.66 1.40
CA VAL A 42 4.77 -15.67 2.43
C VAL A 42 4.97 -14.54 3.45
N ASP A 43 6.23 -14.24 3.84
CA ASP A 43 6.51 -13.17 4.79
C ASP A 43 6.18 -11.79 4.22
N GLN A 44 6.51 -11.53 2.96
CA GLN A 44 6.16 -10.27 2.29
C GLN A 44 4.64 -10.12 2.15
N ASN A 45 3.93 -11.19 1.76
CA ASN A 45 2.47 -11.18 1.69
C ASN A 45 1.84 -10.92 3.08
N ASN A 46 2.39 -11.52 4.14
CA ASN A 46 1.94 -11.29 5.51
C ASN A 46 2.19 -9.84 5.95
N VAL A 47 3.35 -9.25 5.62
CA VAL A 47 3.60 -7.81 5.85
C VAL A 47 2.54 -6.96 5.15
N PHE A 48 2.28 -7.24 3.87
CA PHE A 48 1.28 -6.50 3.09
C PHE A 48 -0.09 -6.53 3.77
N LYS A 49 -0.58 -7.75 4.07
CA LYS A 49 -1.85 -7.99 4.74
C LYS A 49 -1.91 -7.33 6.12
N THR A 50 -0.87 -7.45 6.94
CA THR A 50 -0.89 -6.92 8.30
C THR A 50 -0.95 -5.40 8.31
N ILE A 51 -0.06 -4.72 7.57
CA ILE A 51 -0.06 -3.25 7.53
C ILE A 51 -1.31 -2.72 6.82
N GLY A 52 -1.75 -3.36 5.72
CA GLY A 52 -2.97 -3.01 5.01
C GLY A 52 -4.21 -3.04 5.92
N ASN A 53 -4.38 -4.11 6.70
CA ASN A 53 -5.47 -4.24 7.66
C ASN A 53 -5.37 -3.24 8.83
N GLN A 54 -4.16 -2.93 9.30
CA GLN A 54 -3.96 -1.90 10.33
C GLN A 54 -4.37 -0.51 9.82
N MET A 55 -3.98 -0.15 8.59
CA MET A 55 -4.40 1.10 7.96
C MET A 55 -5.92 1.15 7.79
N ALA A 56 -6.52 0.09 7.26
CA ALA A 56 -7.97 -0.02 7.07
C ALA A 56 -8.76 0.12 8.39
N ALA A 57 -8.23 -0.40 9.49
CA ALA A 57 -8.85 -0.25 10.81
C ALA A 57 -8.96 1.22 11.27
N THR A 58 -8.16 2.14 10.70
CA THR A 58 -8.20 3.57 11.08
C THR A 58 -9.23 4.39 10.29
N ASN A 59 -9.54 3.99 9.06
CA ASN A 59 -10.38 4.76 8.15
C ASN A 59 -11.65 4.01 7.71
N GLY A 60 -11.79 2.72 8.00
CA GLY A 60 -12.93 1.90 7.61
C GLY A 60 -12.93 1.46 6.14
N TYR A 61 -11.80 1.57 5.44
CA TYR A 61 -11.65 1.06 4.08
C TYR A 61 -11.54 -0.46 4.07
N THR A 62 -11.82 -1.09 2.94
CA THR A 62 -11.58 -2.54 2.78
C THR A 62 -10.15 -2.77 2.29
N ALA A 63 -9.43 -3.67 2.95
CA ALA A 63 -8.05 -4.00 2.62
C ALA A 63 -7.99 -5.36 1.91
N GLU A 64 -7.47 -5.41 0.68
CA GLU A 64 -7.41 -6.64 -0.13
C GLU A 64 -6.25 -6.66 -1.13
N GLN A 65 -5.98 -7.81 -1.75
CA GLN A 65 -5.03 -7.86 -2.86
C GLN A 65 -5.66 -7.13 -4.05
N ALA A 66 -4.87 -6.32 -4.77
CA ALA A 66 -5.38 -5.52 -5.88
C ALA A 66 -6.13 -6.37 -6.94
N SER A 67 -5.62 -7.58 -7.22
CA SER A 67 -6.26 -8.47 -8.17
C SER A 67 -7.62 -9.00 -7.72
N ASP A 68 -7.98 -8.96 -6.42
CA ASP A 68 -9.27 -9.41 -5.90
C ASP A 68 -10.43 -8.64 -6.56
N LEU A 69 -10.24 -7.35 -6.83
CA LEU A 69 -11.13 -6.53 -7.66
C LEU A 69 -11.18 -7.05 -9.11
N TYR A 70 -10.05 -6.92 -9.81
CA TYR A 70 -9.85 -7.35 -11.19
C TYR A 70 -8.36 -7.40 -11.50
N ILE A 71 -7.99 -8.18 -12.51
CA ILE A 71 -6.60 -8.27 -12.96
C ILE A 71 -6.20 -6.98 -13.68
N ALA A 72 -5.11 -6.38 -13.24
CA ALA A 72 -4.47 -5.23 -13.88
C ALA A 72 -2.95 -5.43 -13.90
N ASP A 73 -2.35 -5.41 -15.08
CA ASP A 73 -0.89 -5.43 -15.24
C ASP A 73 -0.32 -4.03 -15.48
N GLY A 74 0.98 -3.86 -15.20
CA GLY A 74 1.65 -2.56 -15.34
C GLY A 74 1.28 -1.51 -14.28
N THR A 75 0.67 -1.93 -13.16
CA THR A 75 0.32 -1.02 -12.05
C THR A 75 1.58 -0.53 -11.32
N LEU A 76 1.50 0.66 -10.74
CA LEU A 76 2.61 1.25 -9.99
C LEU A 76 3.01 0.37 -8.80
N ASN A 77 2.03 -0.14 -8.05
CA ASN A 77 2.31 -0.94 -6.85
C ASN A 77 3.03 -2.25 -7.17
N ASP A 78 2.68 -2.92 -8.29
CA ASP A 78 3.36 -4.12 -8.76
C ASP A 78 4.82 -3.83 -9.13
N TRP A 79 5.08 -2.75 -9.89
CA TRP A 79 6.43 -2.36 -10.28
C TRP A 79 7.28 -1.91 -9.07
N MET A 80 6.70 -1.11 -8.17
CA MET A 80 7.37 -0.64 -6.96
C MET A 80 7.80 -1.81 -6.06
N PHE A 81 6.94 -2.81 -5.90
CA PHE A 81 7.29 -3.98 -5.11
C PHE A 81 8.30 -4.88 -5.82
N TYR A 82 8.02 -5.28 -7.06
CA TYR A 82 8.84 -6.28 -7.76
C TYR A 82 10.23 -5.77 -8.13
N ASP A 83 10.31 -4.59 -8.75
CA ASP A 83 11.56 -4.05 -9.30
C ASP A 83 12.32 -3.20 -8.27
N GLN A 84 11.60 -2.48 -7.41
CA GLN A 84 12.20 -1.58 -6.42
C GLN A 84 12.27 -2.16 -5.01
N GLY A 85 11.56 -3.24 -4.69
CA GLY A 85 11.51 -3.80 -3.33
C GLY A 85 10.75 -2.92 -2.34
N VAL A 86 9.91 -2.00 -2.83
CA VAL A 86 9.15 -1.04 -2.03
C VAL A 86 7.78 -1.61 -1.69
N PHE A 87 7.38 -1.55 -0.43
CA PHE A 87 6.04 -1.96 -0.01
C PHE A 87 5.04 -0.86 -0.37
N SER A 88 4.41 -1.03 -1.52
CA SER A 88 3.53 -0.05 -2.14
C SER A 88 2.06 -0.41 -1.94
N TYR A 89 1.25 0.57 -1.53
CA TYR A 89 -0.20 0.42 -1.41
C TYR A 89 -0.92 1.40 -2.33
N THR A 90 -1.98 0.95 -2.96
CA THR A 90 -2.92 1.82 -3.67
C THR A 90 -4.10 2.11 -2.74
N PHE A 91 -4.45 3.38 -2.56
CA PHE A 91 -5.68 3.75 -1.87
C PHE A 91 -6.70 4.16 -2.91
N GLU A 92 -7.86 3.52 -2.92
CA GLU A 92 -9.03 4.02 -3.62
C GLU A 92 -9.86 4.83 -2.63
N LEU A 93 -9.81 6.15 -2.73
CA LEU A 93 -10.44 7.04 -1.76
C LEU A 93 -11.98 7.06 -1.88
N TYR A 94 -12.62 7.88 -1.05
CA TYR A 94 -14.06 8.16 -1.14
C TYR A 94 -14.46 8.57 -2.57
N PRO A 95 -15.67 8.21 -3.05
CA PRO A 95 -16.72 7.43 -2.36
C PRO A 95 -16.70 5.91 -2.65
N ILE A 96 -17.65 5.16 -2.11
CA ILE A 96 -17.82 3.71 -2.41
C ILE A 96 -18.49 3.50 -3.79
N TRP A 97 -19.34 4.41 -4.25
CA TRP A 97 -20.19 4.18 -5.43
C TRP A 97 -20.44 5.46 -6.25
N CYS A 98 -20.24 5.37 -7.57
CA CYS A 98 -20.31 6.50 -8.51
C CYS A 98 -21.72 7.05 -8.77
N CYS A 99 -22.79 6.27 -8.55
CA CYS A 99 -24.14 6.66 -9.00
C CYS A 99 -24.96 7.48 -7.98
N THR A 100 -24.40 7.86 -6.83
CA THR A 100 -25.06 8.75 -5.85
C THR A 100 -24.63 10.22 -5.97
N GLY A 101 -24.11 10.64 -7.12
CA GLY A 101 -23.83 12.06 -7.41
C GLY A 101 -22.51 12.59 -6.84
N GLY A 102 -21.68 11.71 -6.26
CA GLY A 102 -20.26 11.89 -6.04
C GLY A 102 -19.55 10.73 -6.71
N ASP A 103 -18.92 10.99 -7.85
CA ASP A 103 -18.08 10.06 -8.60
C ASP A 103 -16.61 10.43 -8.31
N PHE A 104 -15.76 10.49 -9.32
CA PHE A 104 -14.49 11.24 -9.34
C PHE A 104 -14.62 12.74 -9.00
N TYR A 105 -15.84 13.25 -8.79
CA TYR A 105 -16.16 14.66 -8.56
C TYR A 105 -17.00 14.85 -7.29
N PRO A 106 -16.50 14.48 -6.10
CA PRO A 106 -17.19 14.79 -4.86
C PRO A 106 -17.22 16.32 -4.61
N PRO A 107 -18.24 16.83 -3.89
CA PRO A 107 -18.29 18.25 -3.54
C PRO A 107 -17.11 18.63 -2.63
N ASP A 108 -16.64 19.87 -2.71
CA ASP A 108 -15.40 20.31 -2.04
C ASP A 108 -15.50 20.27 -0.50
N GLU A 109 -16.72 20.30 0.06
CA GLU A 109 -16.95 20.11 1.48
C GLU A 109 -16.50 18.71 1.98
N GLN A 110 -16.30 17.75 1.08
CA GLN A 110 -15.75 16.43 1.41
C GLN A 110 -14.20 16.40 1.44
N ILE A 111 -13.50 17.43 0.94
CA ILE A 111 -12.03 17.42 0.90
C ILE A 111 -11.45 17.26 2.31
N VAL A 112 -11.84 18.11 3.26
CA VAL A 112 -11.28 18.06 4.63
C VAL A 112 -11.68 16.77 5.36
N PRO A 113 -12.96 16.35 5.38
CA PRO A 113 -13.34 15.08 6.00
C PRO A 113 -12.60 13.87 5.41
N GLN A 114 -12.52 13.74 4.07
CA GLN A 114 -11.98 12.54 3.44
C GLN A 114 -10.45 12.51 3.40
N THR A 115 -9.77 13.66 3.37
CA THR A 115 -8.31 13.70 3.55
C THR A 115 -7.91 13.43 5.00
N THR A 116 -8.60 14.04 5.97
CA THR A 116 -8.30 13.85 7.40
C THR A 116 -8.58 12.41 7.85
N ARG A 117 -9.61 11.76 7.30
CA ARG A 117 -9.96 10.35 7.56
C ARG A 117 -8.78 9.39 7.34
N ASN A 118 -7.87 9.72 6.43
CA ASN A 118 -6.72 8.87 6.08
C ASN A 118 -5.43 9.20 6.84
N ARG A 119 -5.44 10.21 7.73
CA ARG A 119 -4.24 10.68 8.42
C ARG A 119 -3.52 9.57 9.18
N GLU A 120 -4.25 8.81 10.01
CA GLU A 120 -3.64 7.78 10.86
C GLU A 120 -3.09 6.61 10.02
N ALA A 121 -3.76 6.21 8.94
CA ALA A 121 -3.24 5.22 8.00
C ALA A 121 -1.88 5.64 7.41
N MET A 122 -1.74 6.91 6.99
CA MET A 122 -0.47 7.42 6.44
C MET A 122 0.65 7.45 7.48
N LEU A 123 0.33 7.76 8.74
CA LEU A 123 1.29 7.75 9.84
C LEU A 123 1.74 6.32 10.17
N ILE A 124 0.82 5.36 10.28
CA ILE A 124 1.14 3.93 10.49
C ILE A 124 2.10 3.43 9.43
N LEU A 125 1.83 3.69 8.15
CA LEU A 125 2.73 3.23 7.08
C LEU A 125 4.11 3.89 7.18
N SER A 126 4.15 5.18 7.53
CA SER A 126 5.40 5.92 7.71
C SER A 126 6.23 5.38 8.87
N GLU A 127 5.60 4.93 9.96
CA GLU A 127 6.28 4.30 11.09
C GLU A 127 7.00 3.02 10.70
N TYR A 128 6.48 2.25 9.74
CA TYR A 128 7.11 1.03 9.22
C TYR A 128 8.18 1.28 8.15
N ALA A 129 8.41 2.53 7.75
CA ALA A 129 9.44 2.86 6.76
C ALA A 129 10.86 2.56 7.26
N ASP A 130 11.07 2.34 8.56
CA ASP A 130 12.34 1.85 9.11
C ASP A 130 12.52 0.34 8.89
N CYS A 131 11.46 -0.44 9.11
CA CYS A 131 11.41 -1.88 8.93
C CYS A 131 9.97 -2.41 8.85
N VAL A 132 9.48 -2.64 7.63
CA VAL A 132 8.13 -3.20 7.40
C VAL A 132 7.94 -4.59 7.99
N TYR A 133 9.00 -5.39 8.10
CA TYR A 133 8.95 -6.74 8.70
C TYR A 133 8.72 -6.73 10.22
N ARG A 134 8.84 -5.57 10.87
CA ARG A 134 8.40 -5.38 12.26
C ARG A 134 6.89 -5.67 12.41
N ALA A 135 6.10 -5.39 11.37
CA ALA A 135 4.66 -5.67 11.37
C ALA A 135 4.31 -7.14 11.66
N ILE A 136 5.21 -8.06 11.30
CA ILE A 136 5.03 -9.51 11.52
C ILE A 136 6.02 -10.08 12.55
N GLY A 137 6.68 -9.23 13.35
CA GLY A 137 7.63 -9.63 14.38
C GLY A 137 8.94 -10.23 13.83
N LYS A 138 9.28 -9.98 12.56
CA LYS A 138 10.50 -10.52 11.91
C LYS A 138 11.59 -9.47 11.67
N GLU A 139 11.58 -8.38 12.44
CA GLU A 139 12.58 -7.32 12.38
C GLU A 139 14.01 -7.85 12.53
N ALA A 140 14.28 -8.72 13.51
CA ALA A 140 15.62 -9.29 13.72
C ALA A 140 16.14 -10.11 12.53
N GLN A 141 15.24 -10.68 11.71
CA GLN A 141 15.58 -11.48 10.53
C GLN A 141 15.88 -10.59 9.31
N TYR A 142 15.08 -9.54 9.10
CA TYR A 142 15.11 -8.77 7.86
C TYR A 142 15.75 -7.38 7.99
N CYS A 143 15.88 -6.86 9.20
CA CYS A 143 16.37 -5.52 9.50
C CYS A 143 17.45 -5.56 10.61
N PRO A 144 18.51 -6.38 10.48
CA PRO A 144 19.55 -6.44 11.50
C PRO A 144 20.22 -5.07 11.69
N ALA A 145 20.50 -4.73 12.95
CA ALA A 145 21.07 -3.43 13.34
C ALA A 145 22.31 -3.09 12.51
N GLY A 146 22.28 -1.97 11.78
CA GLY A 146 23.40 -1.49 10.97
C GLY A 146 23.10 -1.21 9.49
N THR A 147 21.86 -1.29 9.04
CA THR A 147 21.50 -1.00 7.64
C THR A 147 20.47 0.13 7.58
N PRO A 148 20.86 1.34 7.14
CA PRO A 148 19.91 2.35 6.64
C PRO A 148 19.10 1.83 5.43
#